data_AF-A0A947IEI1-F1
#
_entry.id   AF-A0A947IEI1-F1
#
_cell.length_a   1.000
_cell.length_b   1.000
_cell.length_c   1.000
_cell.angle_alpha   90.00
_cell.angle_beta   90.00
_cell.angle_gamma   90.00
#
_symmetry.space_group_name_H-M   'P 1'
#
loop_
_entity.id
_entity.type
_entity.pdbx_description
1 polymer ?
#
loop_
_entity_poly.entity_id
_entity_poly.type
_entity_poly.pdbx_seq_one_letter_code
_entity_poly.pdbx_strand_id
1 'polypeptide(L)'
;VQRICGSGFQTMINAFQQIALPDVIDDAKIVLCVGAETMSRCPQILRAPRRSGANFWEFEEGGPIEDSMLAGLNHDLAETAMMLTADEYGTQMGVTRRECDELAATSHERARAAYRVSHFNGGDALRGIFAVDTTDLSGRSVYLARDECVRNTSMDVLARLPGFTPNGLVSAGNASEISDGAGAAIVVDRATAEKEGLPTRFEIMGYGVAGVEPRVMGRGPVAAIERALAKTGLKQKDIGLWEINEAFAAQYVGVEKELKLDREITNVNGGAVAIGHPLAATGLRLTVDLMYEMERRGVEYGCASACIGGGQGTAVIIRDTEKR
;
A
#
# COMPACT_ATOMS: atom_id res chain seq x y z
N VAL A 1 14.21 -1.71 6.83
CA VAL A 1 13.62 -0.37 6.60
C VAL A 1 12.23 -0.37 7.19
N GLN A 2 11.85 0.64 7.98
CA GLN A 2 10.49 0.77 8.51
C GLN A 2 9.98 2.16 8.15
N ARG A 3 8.85 2.20 7.43
CA ARG A 3 8.05 3.40 7.15
C ARG A 3 6.57 3.05 7.10
N ILE A 4 6.11 2.22 8.02
CA ILE A 4 4.73 1.69 8.12
C ILE A 4 4.23 1.24 6.73
N CYS A 5 3.13 1.80 6.20
CA CYS A 5 2.52 1.51 4.90
C CYS A 5 3.45 1.81 3.71
N GLY A 6 4.43 2.71 3.90
CA GLY A 6 5.38 3.12 2.89
C GLY A 6 6.63 2.26 2.81
N SER A 7 6.77 1.22 3.63
CA SER A 7 8.02 0.46 3.74
C SER A 7 8.42 -0.20 2.41
N GLY A 8 7.48 -0.82 1.70
CA GLY A 8 7.75 -1.43 0.38
C GLY A 8 8.13 -0.41 -0.70
N PHE A 9 7.56 0.81 -0.66
CA PHE A 9 8.06 1.88 -1.53
C PHE A 9 9.48 2.28 -1.15
N GLN A 10 9.75 2.37 0.16
CA GLN A 10 11.05 2.79 0.65
C GLN A 10 12.16 1.82 0.26
N THR A 11 11.90 0.52 0.15
CA THR A 11 12.91 -0.43 -0.34
C THR A 11 13.31 -0.12 -1.79
N MET A 12 12.35 0.16 -2.68
CA MET A 12 12.65 0.52 -4.07
C MET A 12 13.32 1.89 -4.18
N ILE A 13 12.90 2.86 -3.35
CA ILE A 13 13.52 4.19 -3.30
C ILE A 13 14.98 4.07 -2.85
N ASN A 14 15.25 3.26 -1.82
CA ASN A 14 16.62 3.01 -1.39
C ASN A 14 17.43 2.35 -2.50
N ALA A 15 16.89 1.31 -3.15
CA ALA A 15 17.57 0.66 -4.26
C ALA A 15 17.90 1.63 -5.40
N PHE A 16 16.92 2.46 -5.79
CA PHE A 16 17.13 3.53 -6.78
C PHE A 16 18.24 4.50 -6.34
N GLN A 17 18.23 4.94 -5.09
CA GLN A 17 19.26 5.83 -4.55
C GLN A 17 20.64 5.17 -4.58
N GLN A 18 20.76 3.93 -4.10
CA GLN A 18 22.04 3.20 -4.05
C GLN A 18 22.62 3.00 -5.44
N ILE A 19 21.79 2.59 -6.41
CA ILE A 19 22.20 2.39 -7.81
C ILE A 19 22.58 3.71 -8.49
N ALA A 20 21.86 4.80 -8.19
CA ALA A 20 22.10 6.11 -8.82
C ALA A 20 23.26 6.90 -8.18
N LEU A 21 23.72 6.51 -6.99
CA LEU A 21 24.87 7.14 -6.36
C LEU A 21 26.16 6.79 -7.11
N PRO A 22 27.16 7.69 -7.09
CA PRO A 22 28.47 7.39 -7.66
C PRO A 22 29.12 6.19 -6.97
N ASP A 23 29.85 5.36 -7.72
CA ASP A 23 30.51 4.13 -7.24
C ASP A 23 31.43 4.33 -6.03
N VAL A 24 31.93 5.55 -5.81
CA VAL A 24 32.76 5.87 -4.63
C VAL A 24 31.95 5.94 -3.33
N ILE A 25 30.63 6.10 -3.42
CA ILE A 25 29.69 6.16 -2.29
C ILE A 25 29.00 4.82 -2.09
N ASP A 26 28.45 4.26 -3.18
CA ASP A 26 27.75 2.97 -3.17
C ASP A 26 27.92 2.34 -4.56
N ASP A 27 28.43 1.11 -4.62
CA ASP A 27 28.70 0.39 -5.87
C ASP A 27 27.61 -0.64 -6.22
N ALA A 28 26.48 -0.62 -5.51
CA ALA A 28 25.34 -1.49 -5.77
C ALA A 28 24.82 -1.36 -7.22
N LYS A 29 24.79 -2.49 -7.95
CA LYS A 29 24.26 -2.55 -9.33
C LYS A 29 22.98 -3.37 -9.46
N ILE A 30 22.74 -4.29 -8.54
CA ILE A 30 21.54 -5.14 -8.49
C ILE A 30 21.10 -5.20 -7.03
N VAL A 31 19.86 -4.80 -6.75
CA VAL A 31 19.30 -4.73 -5.40
C VAL A 31 17.99 -5.50 -5.34
N LEU A 32 17.92 -6.47 -4.45
CA LEU A 32 16.68 -7.18 -4.11
C LEU A 32 15.88 -6.35 -3.09
N CYS A 33 14.70 -5.91 -3.48
CA CYS A 33 13.73 -5.24 -2.63
C CYS A 33 12.69 -6.24 -2.14
N VAL A 34 12.48 -6.33 -0.83
CA VAL A 34 11.44 -7.18 -0.24
C VAL A 34 10.70 -6.41 0.85
N GLY A 35 9.38 -6.49 0.82
CA GLY A 35 8.50 -6.03 1.89
C GLY A 35 7.57 -7.17 2.25
N ALA A 36 7.49 -7.52 3.53
CA ALA A 36 6.64 -8.58 4.03
C ALA A 36 6.01 -8.15 5.34
N GLU A 37 4.75 -8.53 5.54
CA GLU A 37 4.01 -8.31 6.78
C GLU A 37 3.23 -9.57 7.14
N THR A 38 3.17 -9.89 8.43
CA THR A 38 2.34 -11.00 8.95
C THR A 38 1.61 -10.53 10.19
N MET A 39 0.56 -9.76 9.96
CA MET A 39 -0.26 -9.12 10.99
C MET A 39 -1.01 -10.16 11.83
N SER A 40 -1.39 -11.30 11.25
CA SER A 40 -2.06 -12.40 11.97
C SER A 40 -1.22 -13.01 13.10
N ARG A 41 0.09 -12.76 13.09
CA ARG A 41 1.06 -13.28 14.06
C ARG A 41 1.68 -12.19 14.94
N CYS A 42 1.14 -10.98 14.92
CA CYS A 42 1.61 -9.92 15.81
C CYS A 42 1.47 -10.34 17.28
N PRO A 43 2.54 -10.21 18.10
CA PRO A 43 2.50 -10.64 19.49
C PRO A 43 1.71 -9.67 20.36
N GLN A 44 1.30 -10.15 21.53
CA GLN A 44 0.96 -9.29 22.65
C GLN A 44 2.25 -8.92 23.40
N ILE A 45 2.37 -7.65 23.82
CA ILE A 45 3.52 -7.13 24.57
C ILE A 45 3.08 -6.86 26.01
N LEU A 46 3.78 -7.43 26.98
CA LEU A 46 3.65 -7.06 28.39
C LEU A 46 4.55 -5.86 28.68
N ARG A 47 3.97 -4.68 28.95
CA ARG A 47 4.73 -3.47 29.28
C ARG A 47 4.95 -3.31 30.79
N ALA A 48 5.60 -4.29 31.39
CA ALA A 48 6.07 -4.20 32.77
C ALA A 48 7.20 -3.16 32.89
N PRO A 49 7.22 -2.29 33.91
CA PRO A 49 8.34 -1.40 34.15
C PRO A 49 9.59 -2.20 34.59
N ARG A 50 10.77 -1.59 34.40
CA ARG A 50 12.00 -2.14 34.97
C ARG A 50 11.98 -1.96 36.47
N ARG A 51 12.39 -2.99 37.21
CA ARG A 51 12.38 -2.99 38.68
C ARG A 51 13.25 -1.87 39.28
N SER A 52 14.33 -1.51 38.61
CA SER A 52 15.12 -0.33 38.95
C SER A 52 15.86 0.18 37.71
N GLY A 53 16.20 1.47 37.69
CA GLY A 53 17.02 2.06 36.62
C GLY A 53 18.44 1.48 36.51
N ALA A 54 18.93 0.80 37.56
CA ALA A 54 20.25 0.17 37.58
C ALA A 54 20.24 -1.30 37.13
N ASN A 55 19.07 -1.94 37.06
CA ASN A 55 18.95 -3.35 36.69
C ASN A 55 18.11 -3.52 35.42
N PHE A 56 18.80 -3.71 34.29
CA PHE A 56 18.18 -3.85 32.96
C PHE A 56 17.53 -5.22 32.72
N TRP A 57 17.74 -6.23 33.57
CA TRP A 57 17.27 -7.59 33.31
C TRP A 57 16.01 -7.97 34.09
N GLU A 58 15.67 -7.21 35.12
CA GLU A 58 14.50 -7.47 35.98
C GLU A 58 13.34 -6.52 35.66
N PHE A 59 12.16 -7.10 35.55
CA PHE A 59 10.89 -6.38 35.41
C PHE A 59 10.07 -6.52 36.70
N GLU A 60 9.19 -5.57 36.95
CA GLU A 60 8.15 -5.76 37.97
C GLU A 60 7.15 -6.85 37.53
N GLU A 61 6.52 -7.51 38.51
CA GLU A 61 5.42 -8.43 38.22
C GLU A 61 4.16 -7.65 37.84
N GLY A 62 3.46 -8.12 36.79
CA GLY A 62 2.30 -7.42 36.25
C GLY A 62 2.67 -6.31 35.27
N GLY A 63 1.65 -5.68 34.68
CA GLY A 63 1.81 -4.65 33.66
C GLY A 63 0.70 -4.73 32.62
N PRO A 64 0.40 -3.64 31.90
CA PRO A 64 -0.57 -3.69 30.84
C PRO A 64 -0.07 -4.60 29.72
N ILE A 65 -0.94 -5.51 29.29
CA ILE A 65 -0.75 -6.31 28.09
C ILE A 65 -1.37 -5.51 26.93
N GLU A 66 -0.57 -5.28 25.91
CA GLU A 66 -0.96 -4.50 24.74
C GLU A 66 -0.86 -5.36 23.48
N ASP A 67 -1.82 -5.19 22.57
CA ASP A 67 -1.72 -5.71 21.21
C ASP A 67 -0.72 -4.86 20.41
N SER A 68 0.41 -5.45 20.02
CA SER A 68 1.48 -4.73 19.33
C SER A 68 1.08 -4.17 17.97
N MET A 69 0.12 -4.81 17.28
CA MET A 69 -0.40 -4.33 16.00
C MET A 69 -1.24 -3.08 16.21
N LEU A 70 -2.21 -3.13 17.13
CA LEU A 70 -3.07 -1.97 17.42
C LEU A 70 -2.25 -0.79 17.96
N ALA A 71 -1.24 -1.06 18.80
CA ALA A 71 -0.30 -0.04 19.25
C ALA A 71 0.41 0.65 18.07
N GLY A 72 0.80 -0.11 17.04
CA GLY A 72 1.42 0.41 15.83
C GLY A 72 0.48 1.19 14.89
N LEU A 73 -0.84 1.03 15.06
CA LEU A 73 -1.88 1.75 14.30
C LEU A 73 -2.40 3.01 15.04
N ASN A 74 -1.96 3.21 16.27
CA ASN A 74 -2.22 4.42 17.03
C ASN A 74 -1.08 5.43 16.87
N HIS A 75 -1.40 6.71 17.04
CA HIS A 75 -0.43 7.78 17.06
C HIS A 75 -0.59 8.61 18.35
N ASP A 76 0.05 8.15 19.42
CA ASP A 76 -0.09 8.69 20.77
C ASP A 76 0.20 10.20 20.85
N LEU A 77 1.26 10.67 20.20
CA LEU A 77 1.65 12.09 20.21
C LEU A 77 0.61 13.02 19.57
N ALA A 78 -0.24 12.50 18.69
CA ALA A 78 -1.27 13.29 18.01
C ALA A 78 -2.69 12.94 18.50
N GLU A 79 -2.77 12.05 19.49
CA GLU A 79 -4.00 11.55 20.11
C GLU A 79 -5.02 11.07 19.07
N THR A 80 -4.55 10.27 18.10
CA THR A 80 -5.39 9.77 17.00
C THR A 80 -5.05 8.33 16.62
N ALA A 81 -5.89 7.70 15.82
CA ALA A 81 -5.72 6.36 15.26
C ALA A 81 -6.00 6.40 13.76
N MET A 82 -5.46 5.45 12.98
CA MET A 82 -5.53 5.50 11.51
C MET A 82 -6.96 5.74 10.97
N MET A 83 -7.97 5.04 11.53
CA MET A 83 -9.37 5.19 11.17
C MET A 83 -9.94 6.60 11.44
N LEU A 84 -9.53 7.25 12.53
CA LEU A 84 -9.97 8.62 12.85
C LEU A 84 -9.37 9.63 11.86
N THR A 85 -8.14 9.40 11.42
CA THR A 85 -7.50 10.27 10.41
C THR A 85 -8.18 10.18 9.05
N ALA A 86 -8.71 9.01 8.69
CA ALA A 86 -9.46 8.81 7.46
C ALA A 86 -10.80 9.56 7.51
N ASP A 87 -11.49 9.48 8.65
CA ASP A 87 -12.72 10.23 8.92
C ASP A 87 -12.50 11.75 8.86
N GLU A 88 -11.43 12.25 9.49
CA GLU A 88 -11.10 13.67 9.53
C GLU A 88 -10.84 14.22 8.11
N TYR A 89 -9.92 13.59 7.37
CA TYR A 89 -9.61 14.02 6.00
C TYR A 89 -10.82 13.85 5.05
N GLY A 90 -11.53 12.72 5.15
CA GLY A 90 -12.74 12.48 4.35
C GLY A 90 -13.81 13.53 4.60
N THR A 91 -14.04 13.91 5.87
CA THR A 91 -14.99 14.96 6.24
C THR A 91 -14.58 16.33 5.69
N GLN A 92 -13.30 16.70 5.78
CA GLN A 92 -12.78 17.94 5.21
C GLN A 92 -12.97 18.01 3.68
N MET A 93 -12.89 16.86 2.99
CA MET A 93 -13.11 16.73 1.55
C MET A 93 -14.59 16.56 1.16
N GLY A 94 -15.52 16.63 2.11
CA GLY A 94 -16.95 16.45 1.87
C GLY A 94 -17.29 15.05 1.35
N VAL A 95 -16.54 14.02 1.77
CA VAL A 95 -16.83 12.62 1.48
C VAL A 95 -18.01 12.16 2.33
N THR A 96 -18.92 11.41 1.70
CA THR A 96 -20.07 10.80 2.34
C THR A 96 -19.85 9.32 2.59
N ARG A 97 -20.53 8.77 3.61
CA ARG A 97 -20.51 7.32 3.86
C ARG A 97 -20.95 6.50 2.65
N ARG A 98 -21.91 7.02 1.87
CA ARG A 98 -22.36 6.37 0.64
C ARG A 98 -21.23 6.26 -0.39
N GLU A 99 -20.44 7.32 -0.60
CA GLU A 99 -19.30 7.28 -1.52
C GLU A 99 -18.22 6.29 -1.05
N CYS A 100 -18.00 6.17 0.27
CA CYS A 100 -17.11 5.16 0.84
C CYS A 100 -17.57 3.73 0.50
N ASP A 101 -18.87 3.46 0.70
CA ASP A 101 -19.44 2.15 0.44
C ASP A 101 -19.50 1.84 -1.08
N GLU A 102 -19.76 2.85 -1.92
CA GLU A 102 -19.71 2.71 -3.39
C GLU A 102 -18.29 2.35 -3.86
N LEU A 103 -17.26 3.01 -3.33
CA LEU A 103 -15.87 2.64 -3.62
C LEU A 103 -15.58 1.19 -3.19
N ALA A 104 -16.00 0.79 -2.00
CA ALA A 104 -15.76 -0.56 -1.50
C ALA A 104 -16.42 -1.64 -2.38
N ALA A 105 -17.67 -1.41 -2.79
CA ALA A 105 -18.37 -2.29 -3.72
C ALA A 105 -17.61 -2.41 -5.06
N THR A 106 -17.18 -1.28 -5.63
CA THR A 106 -16.40 -1.25 -6.87
C THR A 106 -15.04 -1.93 -6.71
N SER A 107 -14.34 -1.72 -5.60
CA SER A 107 -13.03 -2.33 -5.33
C SER A 107 -13.15 -3.87 -5.31
N HIS A 108 -14.16 -4.41 -4.63
CA HIS A 108 -14.44 -5.85 -4.61
C HIS A 108 -14.89 -6.38 -5.97
N GLU A 109 -15.73 -5.64 -6.70
CA GLU A 109 -16.15 -6.02 -8.05
C GLU A 109 -14.96 -6.12 -9.01
N ARG A 110 -14.08 -5.11 -9.01
CA ARG A 110 -12.87 -5.04 -9.84
C ARG A 110 -11.89 -6.15 -9.48
N ALA A 111 -11.63 -6.38 -8.19
CA ALA A 111 -10.79 -7.49 -7.74
C ALA A 111 -11.33 -8.84 -8.24
N ARG A 112 -12.64 -9.08 -8.09
CA ARG A 112 -13.27 -10.31 -8.62
C ARG A 112 -13.20 -10.41 -10.14
N ALA A 113 -13.29 -9.29 -10.86
CA ALA A 113 -13.15 -9.27 -12.31
C ALA A 113 -11.72 -9.61 -12.72
N ALA A 114 -10.71 -8.98 -12.10
CA ALA A 114 -9.30 -9.26 -12.32
C ALA A 114 -8.97 -10.74 -12.07
N TYR A 115 -9.54 -11.34 -11.01
CA TYR A 115 -9.42 -12.77 -10.75
C TYR A 115 -9.93 -13.66 -11.88
N ARG A 116 -11.08 -13.33 -12.47
CA ARG A 116 -11.65 -14.10 -13.60
C ARG A 116 -10.76 -14.08 -14.83
N VAL A 117 -9.97 -13.02 -15.03
CA VAL A 117 -9.06 -12.86 -16.18
C VAL A 117 -7.58 -12.87 -15.78
N SER A 118 -7.26 -13.47 -14.64
CA SER A 118 -5.90 -13.62 -14.13
C SER A 118 -5.11 -14.72 -14.85
N HIS A 119 -3.82 -14.80 -14.60
CA HIS A 119 -2.94 -15.82 -15.18
C HIS A 119 -3.31 -17.25 -14.75
N PHE A 120 -3.95 -17.40 -13.59
CA PHE A 120 -4.57 -18.66 -13.18
C PHE A 120 -5.72 -19.12 -14.09
N ASN A 121 -6.31 -18.19 -14.85
CA ASN A 121 -7.37 -18.43 -15.83
C ASN A 121 -6.93 -18.08 -17.26
N GLY A 122 -5.61 -18.00 -17.51
CA GLY A 122 -5.04 -17.76 -18.84
C GLY A 122 -5.02 -16.30 -19.33
N GLY A 123 -5.22 -15.32 -18.45
CA GLY A 123 -5.05 -13.89 -18.75
C GLY A 123 -3.87 -13.25 -18.01
N ASP A 124 -3.73 -11.92 -18.04
CA ASP A 124 -2.52 -11.24 -17.54
C ASP A 124 -2.78 -10.23 -16.40
N ALA A 125 -4.03 -10.06 -15.94
CA ALA A 125 -4.39 -8.97 -15.02
C ALA A 125 -3.73 -9.05 -13.62
N LEU A 126 -3.37 -10.26 -13.16
CA LEU A 126 -2.76 -10.50 -11.84
C LEU A 126 -1.49 -11.34 -11.95
N ARG A 127 -0.66 -11.10 -12.98
CA ARG A 127 0.57 -11.89 -13.24
C ARG A 127 1.62 -11.79 -12.11
N GLY A 128 1.51 -10.78 -11.25
CA GLY A 128 2.38 -10.59 -10.09
C GLY A 128 2.05 -11.43 -8.86
N ILE A 129 0.92 -12.15 -8.87
CA ILE A 129 0.54 -13.03 -7.77
C ILE A 129 1.20 -14.39 -7.98
N PHE A 130 1.77 -14.94 -6.91
CA PHE A 130 2.35 -16.28 -6.93
C PHE A 130 1.56 -17.18 -5.98
N ALA A 131 1.30 -18.42 -6.42
CA ALA A 131 0.72 -19.42 -5.56
C ALA A 131 1.76 -19.96 -4.57
N VAL A 132 1.35 -20.19 -3.32
CA VAL A 132 2.22 -20.70 -2.25
C VAL A 132 1.54 -21.84 -1.53
N ASP A 133 2.27 -22.95 -1.38
CA ASP A 133 1.93 -24.01 -0.44
C ASP A 133 2.29 -23.55 0.97
N THR A 134 1.29 -23.47 1.84
CA THR A 134 1.45 -22.97 3.21
C THR A 134 0.60 -23.77 4.19
N THR A 135 0.56 -23.35 5.45
CA THR A 135 -0.31 -23.89 6.48
C THR A 135 -1.13 -22.79 7.14
N ASP A 136 -2.41 -23.06 7.39
CA ASP A 136 -3.24 -22.15 8.20
C ASP A 136 -2.82 -22.15 9.68
N LEU A 137 -3.47 -21.30 10.48
CA LEU A 137 -3.21 -21.21 11.94
C LEU A 137 -3.49 -22.51 12.70
N SER A 138 -4.25 -23.45 12.12
CA SER A 138 -4.53 -24.78 12.68
C SER A 138 -3.53 -25.84 12.19
N GLY A 139 -2.53 -25.46 11.38
CA GLY A 139 -1.52 -26.36 10.82
C GLY A 139 -2.01 -27.18 9.61
N ARG A 140 -3.18 -26.87 9.03
CA ARG A 140 -3.68 -27.56 7.84
C ARG A 140 -3.00 -27.00 6.60
N SER A 141 -2.62 -27.88 5.67
CA SER A 141 -2.04 -27.47 4.38
C SER A 141 -3.07 -26.65 3.58
N VAL A 142 -2.62 -25.52 3.04
CA VAL A 142 -3.38 -24.59 2.21
C VAL A 142 -2.59 -24.30 0.94
N TYR A 143 -3.24 -24.43 -0.20
CA TYR A 143 -2.74 -23.91 -1.47
C TYR A 143 -3.29 -22.50 -1.68
N LEU A 144 -2.47 -21.49 -1.36
CA LEU A 144 -2.87 -20.09 -1.42
C LEU A 144 -2.52 -19.52 -2.79
N ALA A 145 -3.52 -19.37 -3.65
CA ALA A 145 -3.38 -18.85 -5.02
C ALA A 145 -4.25 -17.61 -5.30
N ARG A 146 -4.96 -17.10 -4.30
CA ARG A 146 -5.90 -15.97 -4.42
C ARG A 146 -5.90 -15.17 -3.11
N ASP A 147 -6.12 -13.87 -3.23
CA ASP A 147 -6.37 -12.98 -2.10
C ASP A 147 -7.67 -13.38 -1.38
N GLU A 148 -7.57 -13.70 -0.11
CA GLU A 148 -8.67 -14.27 0.68
C GLU A 148 -9.69 -13.23 1.17
N CYS A 149 -9.30 -11.94 1.16
CA CYS A 149 -10.13 -10.82 1.59
C CYS A 149 -11.25 -10.48 0.59
N VAL A 150 -11.12 -10.88 -0.67
CA VAL A 150 -12.07 -10.49 -1.72
C VAL A 150 -13.45 -11.10 -1.48
N ARG A 151 -14.47 -10.25 -1.28
CA ARG A 151 -15.87 -10.65 -1.05
C ARG A 151 -16.78 -10.35 -2.24
N ASN A 152 -17.89 -11.09 -2.34
CA ASN A 152 -19.05 -10.67 -3.12
C ASN A 152 -19.96 -9.84 -2.19
N THR A 153 -20.02 -8.53 -2.41
CA THR A 153 -20.78 -7.60 -1.57
C THR A 153 -21.68 -6.71 -2.43
N SER A 154 -22.55 -5.94 -1.78
CA SER A 154 -23.45 -4.97 -2.42
C SER A 154 -23.62 -3.73 -1.54
N MET A 155 -24.12 -2.64 -2.15
CA MET A 155 -24.45 -1.43 -1.41
C MET A 155 -25.41 -1.67 -0.24
N ASP A 156 -26.39 -2.56 -0.40
CA ASP A 156 -27.35 -2.89 0.66
C ASP A 156 -26.68 -3.59 1.85
N VAL A 157 -25.66 -4.42 1.60
CA VAL A 157 -24.88 -5.07 2.66
C VAL A 157 -23.99 -4.05 3.35
N LEU A 158 -23.24 -3.26 2.58
CA LEU A 158 -22.28 -2.28 3.09
C LEU A 158 -22.96 -1.17 3.91
N ALA A 159 -24.10 -0.66 3.45
CA ALA A 159 -24.86 0.40 4.12
C ALA A 159 -25.44 -0.04 5.48
N ARG A 160 -25.59 -1.35 5.72
CA ARG A 160 -26.06 -1.90 7.01
C ARG A 160 -24.94 -2.06 8.03
N LEU A 161 -23.68 -1.97 7.63
CA LEU A 161 -22.55 -2.15 8.53
C LEU A 161 -22.40 -0.91 9.43
N PRO A 162 -22.21 -1.11 10.75
CA PRO A 162 -22.04 0.00 11.68
C PRO A 162 -20.75 0.77 11.36
N GLY A 163 -20.80 2.10 11.53
CA GLY A 163 -19.59 2.91 11.52
C GLY A 163 -18.77 2.67 12.79
N PHE A 164 -17.45 2.76 12.70
CA PHE A 164 -16.53 2.53 13.82
C PHE A 164 -16.01 3.81 14.48
N THR A 165 -16.28 4.94 13.86
CA THR A 165 -15.69 6.24 14.17
C THR A 165 -16.77 7.30 14.35
N PRO A 166 -16.47 8.42 15.03
CA PRO A 166 -17.48 9.45 15.33
C PRO A 166 -18.15 10.08 14.10
N ASN A 167 -17.43 10.27 12.98
CA ASN A 167 -18.01 10.85 11.76
C ASN A 167 -18.72 9.78 10.90
N GLY A 168 -18.59 8.50 11.27
CA GLY A 168 -19.35 7.38 10.69
C GLY A 168 -19.01 7.04 9.24
N LEU A 169 -17.95 7.61 8.65
CA LEU A 169 -17.53 7.30 7.28
C LEU A 169 -16.88 5.91 7.21
N VAL A 170 -16.05 5.58 8.20
CA VAL A 170 -15.33 4.29 8.26
C VAL A 170 -16.19 3.18 8.87
N SER A 171 -16.25 2.03 8.19
CA SER A 171 -16.85 0.77 8.64
C SER A 171 -15.98 -0.42 8.20
N ALA A 172 -16.27 -1.64 8.68
CA ALA A 172 -15.54 -2.84 8.26
C ALA A 172 -15.70 -3.15 6.78
N GLY A 173 -16.78 -2.69 6.14
CA GLY A 173 -17.01 -2.92 4.72
C GLY A 173 -16.25 -1.98 3.82
N ASN A 174 -15.69 -0.87 4.34
CA ASN A 174 -15.05 0.17 3.54
C ASN A 174 -13.65 0.58 4.07
N ALA A 175 -13.11 -0.23 4.98
CA ALA A 175 -11.72 -0.17 5.43
C ALA A 175 -10.97 -1.39 4.87
N SER A 176 -9.67 -1.25 4.65
CA SER A 176 -8.83 -2.41 4.32
C SER A 176 -8.77 -3.41 5.48
N GLU A 177 -8.73 -4.70 5.14
CA GLU A 177 -8.58 -5.77 6.12
C GLU A 177 -7.15 -5.83 6.67
N ILE A 178 -7.04 -6.24 7.94
CA ILE A 178 -5.78 -6.73 8.51
C ILE A 178 -5.39 -8.00 7.75
N SER A 179 -4.21 -7.98 7.12
CA SER A 179 -3.84 -9.02 6.16
C SER A 179 -2.35 -9.33 6.18
N ASP A 180 -2.01 -10.55 5.78
CA ASP A 180 -0.64 -11.00 5.61
C ASP A 180 -0.25 -10.95 4.14
N GLY A 181 1.02 -10.69 3.85
CA GLY A 181 1.49 -10.71 2.48
C GLY A 181 2.94 -10.27 2.32
N ALA A 182 3.50 -10.59 1.16
CA ALA A 182 4.84 -10.16 0.78
C ALA A 182 4.87 -9.73 -0.69
N GLY A 183 5.74 -8.78 -0.98
CA GLY A 183 6.08 -8.35 -2.32
C GLY A 183 7.59 -8.28 -2.47
N ALA A 184 8.06 -8.51 -3.69
CA ALA A 184 9.48 -8.40 -4.02
C ALA A 184 9.68 -7.82 -5.42
N ALA A 185 10.80 -7.13 -5.60
CA ALA A 185 11.26 -6.64 -6.89
C ALA A 185 12.79 -6.66 -6.94
N ILE A 186 13.36 -6.82 -8.12
CA ILE A 186 14.79 -6.61 -8.36
C ILE A 186 14.93 -5.29 -9.10
N VAL A 187 15.70 -4.37 -8.55
CA VAL A 187 16.07 -3.11 -9.20
C VAL A 187 17.51 -3.24 -9.66
N VAL A 188 17.78 -2.86 -10.90
CA VAL A 188 19.09 -3.05 -11.53
C VAL A 188 19.50 -1.79 -12.28
N ASP A 189 20.80 -1.50 -12.26
CA ASP A 189 21.43 -0.52 -13.12
C ASP A 189 21.25 -0.91 -14.60
N ARG A 190 20.81 0.03 -15.43
CA ARG A 190 20.50 -0.23 -16.85
C ARG A 190 21.70 -0.80 -17.61
N ALA A 191 22.89 -0.20 -17.45
CA ALA A 191 24.09 -0.65 -18.17
C ALA A 191 24.51 -2.06 -17.73
N THR A 192 24.39 -2.36 -16.44
CA THR A 192 24.62 -3.71 -15.90
C THR A 192 23.62 -4.71 -16.46
N ALA A 193 22.32 -4.37 -16.49
CA ALA A 193 21.31 -5.25 -17.06
C ALA A 193 21.54 -5.55 -18.55
N GLU A 194 21.89 -4.54 -19.35
CA GLU A 194 22.22 -4.70 -20.76
C GLU A 194 23.45 -5.62 -20.96
N LYS A 195 24.49 -5.43 -20.16
CA LYS A 195 25.70 -6.27 -20.20
C LYS A 195 25.40 -7.73 -19.85
N GLU A 196 24.57 -7.97 -18.84
CA GLU A 196 24.25 -9.31 -18.34
C GLU A 196 23.04 -9.93 -19.06
N GLY A 197 22.43 -9.24 -20.03
CA GLY A 197 21.28 -9.73 -20.80
C GLY A 197 19.99 -9.89 -19.98
N LEU A 198 19.81 -9.09 -18.92
CA LEU A 198 18.64 -9.13 -18.05
C LEU A 198 17.46 -8.35 -18.67
N PRO A 199 16.21 -8.82 -18.51
CA PRO A 199 15.03 -8.11 -19.00
C PRO A 199 14.79 -6.81 -18.19
N THR A 200 14.62 -5.69 -18.89
CA THR A 200 14.46 -4.35 -18.28
C THR A 200 13.29 -3.57 -18.89
N ARG A 201 12.08 -4.08 -18.71
CA ARG A 201 10.89 -3.44 -19.28
C ARG A 201 10.51 -2.14 -18.57
N PHE A 202 10.61 -2.09 -17.25
CA PHE A 202 10.12 -0.97 -16.45
C PHE A 202 11.27 -0.15 -15.86
N GLU A 203 11.06 1.16 -15.81
CA GLU A 203 12.01 2.13 -15.30
C GLU A 203 11.39 2.95 -14.16
N ILE A 204 12.13 3.11 -13.05
CA ILE A 204 11.76 4.03 -11.97
C ILE A 204 12.15 5.44 -12.42
N MET A 205 11.17 6.24 -12.83
CA MET A 205 11.41 7.62 -13.29
C MET A 205 11.75 8.56 -12.13
N GLY A 206 11.13 8.32 -10.97
CA GLY A 206 11.34 9.14 -9.80
C GLY A 206 10.34 8.82 -8.69
N TYR A 207 10.52 9.49 -7.55
CA TYR A 207 9.71 9.27 -6.37
C TYR A 207 9.50 10.56 -5.57
N GLY A 208 8.38 10.59 -4.85
CA GLY A 208 8.01 11.63 -3.92
C GLY A 208 7.84 11.06 -2.53
N VAL A 209 8.37 11.76 -1.53
CA VAL A 209 8.09 11.51 -0.11
C VAL A 209 7.70 12.84 0.49
N ALA A 210 6.57 12.89 1.18
CA ALA A 210 6.05 14.10 1.80
C ALA A 210 5.61 13.85 3.24
N GLY A 211 5.72 14.88 4.08
CA GLY A 211 5.07 14.95 5.39
C GLY A 211 3.81 15.81 5.29
N VAL A 212 2.79 15.44 6.04
CA VAL A 212 1.52 16.16 6.23
C VAL A 212 1.17 16.14 7.72
N GLU A 213 0.16 16.88 8.13
CA GLU A 213 -0.30 16.81 9.52
C GLU A 213 -0.77 15.36 9.86
N PRO A 214 -0.33 14.77 10.99
CA PRO A 214 -0.70 13.39 11.36
C PRO A 214 -2.20 13.12 11.41
N ARG A 215 -3.03 14.11 11.78
CA ARG A 215 -4.49 13.97 11.87
C ARG A 215 -5.17 13.83 10.51
N VAL A 216 -4.53 14.28 9.44
CA VAL A 216 -5.00 14.12 8.05
C VAL A 216 -3.97 13.34 7.22
N MET A 217 -3.32 12.34 7.85
CA MET A 217 -2.29 11.52 7.18
C MET A 217 -2.78 10.89 5.86
N GLY A 218 -4.09 10.68 5.73
CA GLY A 218 -4.72 10.21 4.50
C GLY A 218 -4.49 11.10 3.26
N ARG A 219 -4.17 12.39 3.45
CA ARG A 219 -3.78 13.33 2.38
C ARG A 219 -2.35 13.09 1.86
N GLY A 220 -1.54 12.27 2.55
CA GLY A 220 -0.15 11.99 2.20
C GLY A 220 0.12 11.72 0.70
N PRO A 221 -0.70 10.90 0.00
CA PRO A 221 -0.54 10.64 -1.44
C PRO A 221 -0.53 11.90 -2.29
N VAL A 222 -1.40 12.88 -2.00
CA VAL A 222 -1.51 14.14 -2.76
C VAL A 222 -0.14 14.84 -2.80
N ALA A 223 0.42 15.11 -1.62
CA ALA A 223 1.70 15.81 -1.51
C ALA A 223 2.88 14.98 -2.05
N ALA A 224 2.82 13.65 -1.95
CA ALA A 224 3.85 12.77 -2.47
C ALA A 224 3.83 12.72 -4.01
N ILE A 225 2.65 12.62 -4.61
CA ILE A 225 2.44 12.61 -6.07
C ILE A 225 2.89 13.93 -6.66
N GLU A 226 2.48 15.08 -6.09
CA GLU A 226 2.92 16.40 -6.54
C GLU A 226 4.45 16.51 -6.57
N ARG A 227 5.14 16.01 -5.53
CA ARG A 227 6.61 15.98 -5.49
C ARG A 227 7.22 15.05 -6.52
N ALA A 228 6.63 13.87 -6.75
CA ALA A 228 7.14 12.92 -7.74
C ALA A 228 7.02 13.49 -9.17
N LEU A 229 5.86 14.07 -9.49
CA LEU A 229 5.60 14.74 -10.77
C LEU A 229 6.56 15.92 -10.98
N ALA A 230 6.73 16.78 -9.97
CA ALA A 230 7.65 17.92 -10.06
C ALA A 230 9.11 17.49 -10.32
N LYS A 231 9.58 16.42 -9.69
CA LYS A 231 10.94 15.90 -9.89
C LYS A 231 11.16 15.25 -11.25
N THR A 232 10.13 14.61 -11.80
CA THR A 232 10.20 13.93 -13.11
C THR A 232 9.90 14.88 -14.27
N GLY A 233 9.35 16.07 -14.00
CA GLY A 233 8.88 17.01 -15.01
C GLY A 233 7.56 16.59 -15.68
N LEU A 234 6.96 15.48 -15.24
CA LEU A 234 5.69 14.98 -15.74
C LEU A 234 4.52 15.78 -15.15
N LYS A 235 3.40 15.80 -15.87
CA LYS A 235 2.12 16.33 -15.42
C LYS A 235 1.18 15.18 -15.11
N GLN A 236 0.17 15.44 -14.28
CA GLN A 236 -0.85 14.45 -13.93
C GLN A 236 -1.52 13.83 -15.17
N LYS A 237 -1.76 14.63 -16.22
CA LYS A 237 -2.34 14.17 -17.50
C LYS A 237 -1.45 13.21 -18.30
N ASP A 238 -0.16 13.13 -17.97
CA ASP A 238 0.79 12.23 -18.64
C ASP A 238 0.75 10.83 -18.01
N ILE A 239 0.18 10.70 -16.81
CA ILE A 239 0.00 9.43 -16.12
C ILE A 239 -1.28 8.74 -16.62
N GLY A 240 -1.11 7.59 -17.26
CA GLY A 240 -2.21 6.80 -17.82
C GLY A 240 -2.78 5.76 -16.86
N LEU A 241 -2.12 5.48 -15.73
CA LEU A 241 -2.61 4.55 -14.72
C LEU A 241 -2.14 4.92 -13.31
N TRP A 242 -3.04 4.77 -12.34
CA TRP A 242 -2.81 5.10 -10.93
C TRP A 242 -3.11 3.90 -10.04
N GLU A 243 -2.22 3.62 -9.10
CA GLU A 243 -2.43 2.67 -8.00
C GLU A 243 -2.28 3.42 -6.67
N ILE A 244 -3.41 3.83 -6.08
CA ILE A 244 -3.45 4.56 -4.82
C ILE A 244 -3.96 3.63 -3.73
N ASN A 245 -3.16 3.43 -2.67
CA ASN A 245 -3.57 2.53 -1.59
C ASN A 245 -4.91 2.96 -0.97
N GLU A 246 -5.84 2.02 -0.89
CA GLU A 246 -7.13 2.18 -0.23
C GLU A 246 -7.02 1.77 1.23
N ALA A 247 -6.24 2.51 2.05
CA ALA A 247 -6.17 2.21 3.49
C ALA A 247 -7.58 2.25 4.11
N PHE A 248 -8.33 3.30 3.73
CA PHE A 248 -9.73 3.47 4.02
C PHE A 248 -10.40 4.13 2.81
N ALA A 249 -11.66 3.79 2.53
CA ALA A 249 -12.40 4.41 1.44
C ALA A 249 -12.55 5.92 1.63
N ALA A 250 -12.78 6.39 2.87
CA ALA A 250 -12.88 7.82 3.18
C ALA A 250 -11.60 8.59 2.78
N GLN A 251 -10.44 8.01 3.06
CA GLN A 251 -9.14 8.57 2.68
C GLN A 251 -8.95 8.55 1.16
N TYR A 252 -9.21 7.42 0.51
CA TYR A 252 -9.04 7.29 -0.93
C TYR A 252 -9.93 8.26 -1.71
N VAL A 253 -11.24 8.32 -1.39
CA VAL A 253 -12.18 9.23 -2.07
C VAL A 253 -11.78 10.70 -1.83
N GLY A 254 -11.22 11.02 -0.66
CA GLY A 254 -10.63 12.33 -0.40
C GLY A 254 -9.49 12.67 -1.38
N VAL A 255 -8.53 11.74 -1.55
CA VAL A 255 -7.41 11.89 -2.49
C VAL A 255 -7.91 12.00 -3.93
N GLU A 256 -8.85 11.14 -4.32
CA GLU A 256 -9.48 11.15 -5.64
C GLU A 256 -10.11 12.51 -5.95
N LYS A 257 -10.88 13.08 -5.02
CA LYS A 257 -11.51 14.40 -5.18
C LYS A 257 -10.48 15.52 -5.26
N GLU A 258 -9.47 15.50 -4.40
CA GLU A 258 -8.46 16.56 -4.33
C GLU A 258 -7.60 16.61 -5.61
N LEU A 259 -7.16 15.44 -6.08
CA LEU A 259 -6.38 15.31 -7.31
C LEU A 259 -7.26 15.28 -8.57
N LYS A 260 -8.58 15.10 -8.44
CA LYS A 260 -9.51 14.90 -9.57
C LYS A 260 -9.11 13.69 -10.42
N LEU A 261 -8.83 12.58 -9.76
CA LEU A 261 -8.45 11.33 -10.44
C LEU A 261 -9.66 10.74 -11.16
N ASP A 262 -9.39 10.14 -12.32
CA ASP A 262 -10.37 9.37 -13.07
C ASP A 262 -10.36 7.92 -12.59
N ARG A 263 -11.53 7.44 -12.13
CA ARG A 263 -11.71 6.07 -11.63
C ARG A 263 -11.45 5.01 -12.69
N GLU A 264 -11.61 5.32 -13.97
CA GLU A 264 -11.41 4.34 -15.05
C GLU A 264 -9.94 3.99 -15.31
N ILE A 265 -9.04 4.79 -14.73
CA ILE A 265 -7.58 4.60 -14.78
C ILE A 265 -6.95 4.55 -13.38
N THR A 266 -7.73 4.41 -12.32
CA THR A 266 -7.22 4.33 -10.93
C THR A 266 -7.73 3.05 -10.26
N ASN A 267 -6.83 2.23 -9.71
CA ASN A 267 -7.13 0.96 -9.03
C ASN A 267 -8.08 0.06 -9.86
N VAL A 268 -7.74 -0.14 -11.12
CA VAL A 268 -8.64 -0.75 -12.10
C VAL A 268 -8.85 -2.25 -11.88
N ASN A 269 -7.94 -2.88 -11.13
CA ASN A 269 -8.01 -4.29 -10.72
C ASN A 269 -8.46 -4.47 -9.27
N GLY A 270 -9.00 -3.41 -8.64
CA GLY A 270 -9.35 -3.37 -7.22
C GLY A 270 -8.16 -2.93 -6.36
N GLY A 271 -8.45 -2.52 -5.13
CA GLY A 271 -7.44 -2.02 -4.20
C GLY A 271 -7.54 -2.65 -2.82
N ALA A 272 -6.85 -2.04 -1.85
CA ALA A 272 -6.65 -2.62 -0.52
C ALA A 272 -7.93 -2.79 0.31
N VAL A 273 -9.03 -2.07 0.02
CA VAL A 273 -10.33 -2.35 0.65
C VAL A 273 -10.81 -3.75 0.28
N ALA A 274 -10.53 -4.21 -0.94
CA ALA A 274 -10.92 -5.54 -1.39
C ALA A 274 -9.85 -6.61 -1.15
N ILE A 275 -8.58 -6.25 -1.33
CA ILE A 275 -7.45 -7.19 -1.45
C ILE A 275 -6.68 -7.33 -0.13
N GLY A 276 -6.83 -6.38 0.80
CA GLY A 276 -6.08 -6.32 2.06
C GLY A 276 -4.92 -5.33 2.01
N HIS A 277 -4.41 -4.98 3.19
CA HIS A 277 -3.33 -4.02 3.37
C HIS A 277 -2.18 -4.57 4.26
N PRO A 278 -1.34 -5.50 3.75
CA PRO A 278 -0.13 -5.92 4.46
C PRO A 278 0.87 -4.75 4.43
N LEU A 279 0.98 -4.03 5.55
CA LEU A 279 1.54 -2.68 5.60
C LEU A 279 2.89 -2.57 4.88
N ALA A 280 3.87 -3.39 5.27
CA ALA A 280 5.21 -3.33 4.69
C ALA A 280 5.29 -3.81 3.23
N ALA A 281 4.42 -4.72 2.80
CA ALA A 281 4.39 -5.26 1.44
C ALA A 281 3.63 -4.37 0.45
N THR A 282 2.73 -3.53 0.95
CA THR A 282 1.76 -2.77 0.13
C THR A 282 2.41 -1.92 -0.94
N GLY A 283 3.50 -1.21 -0.64
CA GLY A 283 4.15 -0.37 -1.64
C GLY A 283 4.75 -1.14 -2.81
N LEU A 284 5.28 -2.33 -2.56
CA LEU A 284 5.73 -3.23 -3.62
C LEU A 284 4.54 -3.83 -4.37
N ARG A 285 3.51 -4.31 -3.66
CA ARG A 285 2.29 -4.84 -4.28
C ARG A 285 1.66 -3.85 -5.27
N LEU A 286 1.39 -2.61 -4.81
CA LEU A 286 0.85 -1.54 -5.66
C LEU A 286 1.69 -1.31 -6.92
N THR A 287 3.01 -1.29 -6.76
CA THR A 287 3.92 -1.00 -7.88
C THR A 287 3.97 -2.17 -8.88
N VAL A 288 3.95 -3.41 -8.39
CA VAL A 288 3.94 -4.61 -9.23
C VAL A 288 2.61 -4.72 -10.00
N ASP A 289 1.49 -4.49 -9.32
CA ASP A 289 0.16 -4.52 -9.97
C ASP A 289 0.04 -3.40 -11.02
N LEU A 290 0.56 -2.21 -10.71
CA LEU A 290 0.66 -1.10 -11.65
C LEU A 290 1.47 -1.51 -12.89
N MET A 291 2.66 -2.09 -12.73
CA MET A 291 3.54 -2.49 -13.83
C MET A 291 2.84 -3.45 -14.79
N TYR A 292 2.24 -4.53 -14.27
CA TYR A 292 1.57 -5.52 -15.12
C TYR A 292 0.32 -4.97 -15.81
N GLU A 293 -0.44 -4.10 -15.13
CA GLU A 293 -1.62 -3.48 -15.75
C GLU A 293 -1.24 -2.42 -16.79
N MET A 294 -0.16 -1.67 -16.57
CA MET A 294 0.43 -0.79 -17.59
C MET A 294 0.81 -1.58 -18.84
N GLU A 295 1.47 -2.72 -18.66
CA GLU A 295 1.81 -3.62 -19.76
C GLU A 295 0.58 -4.10 -20.52
N ARG A 296 -0.46 -4.54 -19.80
CA ARG A 296 -1.70 -5.06 -20.37
C ARG A 296 -2.47 -4.00 -21.15
N ARG A 297 -2.48 -2.76 -20.67
CA ARG A 297 -3.19 -1.63 -21.31
C ARG A 297 -2.35 -0.89 -22.34
N GLY A 298 -1.04 -1.15 -22.39
CA GLY A 298 -0.12 -0.40 -23.24
C GLY A 298 0.07 1.05 -22.79
N VAL A 299 0.14 1.29 -21.48
CA VAL A 299 0.32 2.63 -20.88
C VAL A 299 1.80 2.90 -20.62
N GLU A 300 2.29 4.06 -21.05
CA GLU A 300 3.71 4.43 -20.85
C GLU A 300 4.03 4.83 -19.41
N TYR A 301 3.24 5.70 -18.77
CA TYR A 301 3.53 6.19 -17.41
C TYR A 301 2.44 5.82 -16.42
N GLY A 302 2.87 5.32 -15.26
CA GLY A 302 2.01 5.01 -14.13
C GLY A 302 2.55 5.57 -12.82
N CYS A 303 1.68 5.74 -11.83
CA CYS A 303 2.07 6.16 -10.50
C CYS A 303 1.42 5.31 -9.41
N ALA A 304 2.25 4.78 -8.51
CA ALA A 304 1.82 4.08 -7.31
C ALA A 304 2.05 4.96 -6.07
N SER A 305 1.08 5.06 -5.16
CA SER A 305 1.19 5.91 -3.97
C SER A 305 0.40 5.38 -2.76
N ALA A 306 0.83 5.73 -1.56
CA ALA A 306 0.12 5.43 -0.32
C ALA A 306 0.28 6.54 0.73
N CYS A 307 -0.76 6.68 1.57
CA CYS A 307 -0.67 7.38 2.84
C CYS A 307 0.10 6.52 3.84
N ILE A 308 0.66 7.15 4.87
CA ILE A 308 1.51 6.50 5.86
C ILE A 308 1.20 7.09 7.23
N GLY A 309 1.00 6.20 8.21
CA GLY A 309 0.79 6.56 9.61
C GLY A 309 1.84 7.55 10.12
N GLY A 310 1.42 8.47 10.99
CA GLY A 310 2.29 9.57 11.46
C GLY A 310 2.41 10.74 10.51
N GLY A 311 1.58 10.82 9.47
CA GLY A 311 1.48 12.01 8.63
C GLY A 311 2.53 12.02 7.52
N GLN A 312 2.64 10.94 6.76
CA GLN A 312 3.51 10.90 5.58
C GLN A 312 2.77 10.37 4.35
N GLY A 313 3.38 10.54 3.19
CA GLY A 313 2.99 9.87 1.96
C GLY A 313 4.20 9.57 1.10
N THR A 314 4.08 8.53 0.28
CA THR A 314 5.10 8.14 -0.70
C THR A 314 4.45 7.88 -2.05
N ALA A 315 5.13 8.25 -3.12
CA ALA A 315 4.74 7.97 -4.50
C ALA A 315 5.97 7.54 -5.31
N VAL A 316 5.79 6.60 -6.23
CA VAL A 316 6.79 6.16 -7.21
C VAL A 316 6.16 6.26 -8.59
N ILE A 317 6.90 6.82 -9.55
CA ILE A 317 6.49 6.90 -10.95
C ILE A 317 7.28 5.86 -11.74
N ILE A 318 6.56 5.03 -12.48
CA ILE A 318 7.10 3.97 -13.31
C ILE A 318 6.84 4.31 -14.79
N ARG A 319 7.82 3.98 -15.63
CA ARG A 319 7.69 4.01 -17.08
C ARG A 319 7.79 2.60 -17.66
N ASP A 320 6.88 2.23 -18.57
CA ASP A 320 7.03 1.07 -19.45
C ASP A 320 7.86 1.50 -20.68
N THR A 321 9.10 1.01 -20.77
CA THR A 321 10.06 1.41 -21.81
C THR A 321 9.74 0.85 -23.19
N GLU A 322 8.79 -0.08 -23.30
CA GLU A 322 8.31 -0.63 -24.58
C GLU A 322 7.15 0.18 -25.18
N LYS A 323 6.71 1.26 -24.51
CA LYS A 323 5.63 2.15 -24.96
C LYS A 323 6.16 3.55 -25.30
N ARG A 324 5.42 4.27 -26.15
CA ARG A 324 5.72 5.61 -26.67
C ARG A 324 4.47 6.47 -26.69
#